data_AF-A0A6L3EUW8-F1
#
_entry.id   AF-A0A6L3EUW8-F1
#
_cell.length_a   1.000
_cell.length_b   1.000
_cell.length_c   1.000
_cell.angle_alpha   90.00
_cell.angle_beta   90.00
_cell.angle_gamma   90.00
#
_symmetry.space_group_name_H-M   'P 1'
#
loop_
_entity.id
_entity.type
_entity.pdbx_description
1 polymer ?
#
loop_
_entity_poly.entity_id
_entity_poly.type
_entity_poly.pdbx_seq_one_letter_code
_entity_poly.pdbx_strand_id
1 'polypeptide(L)'
;MMRRAMNTGIIGGVLISLGSTYPFLVIVMPLLMANWQRPIQNEVVHTAILMISAAIALPAVFVLGAQAARHARVHGWTEGAKAGLLAGVFAGLIFYITIIMPFVSLRAYQTISPYYTHIGNDYAAIFPHLDRYGAIFKRSSYLMEITLAIAAVFWGMQGALVGWRRRHVGVEKRPSLYHLYHTRHPREWFKGDESAVRAGLLVGLGLGLLLAILAFSTIIQASSPIEWIQAVGVSEQGVMVSEQQPLTLAAFLWPLAIISLLAFGLFVVIAMKNPPDLIMSRWRGITLAGVIISVFIFSLLEQMAFFIAGISPFLMQQVILTTNTNDMQTIQADMASLQAFVDSVFATQNGHAPLRYFAIILPWLLLLLAVITGLVLGLLQWVIFGLLAPMAHKRPVDKAAMLKLRMSREPENTLP
;
A
#
# COMPACT_ATOMS: atom_id res chain seq x y z
N MET A 1 19.14 12.67 2.04
CA MET A 1 17.81 13.23 2.28
C MET A 1 16.68 12.21 2.15
N MET A 2 16.36 11.68 0.96
CA MET A 2 15.18 10.87 0.67
C MET A 2 15.08 9.62 1.54
N ARG A 3 16.20 8.89 1.74
CA ARG A 3 16.18 7.66 2.56
C ARG A 3 15.80 7.96 4.01
N ARG A 4 16.34 9.05 4.56
CA ARG A 4 16.08 9.44 5.94
C ARG A 4 14.65 9.91 6.11
N ALA A 5 14.15 10.74 5.18
CA ALA A 5 12.76 11.19 5.18
C ALA A 5 11.78 10.03 5.08
N MET A 6 12.03 9.07 4.18
CA MET A 6 11.23 7.86 4.04
C MET A 6 11.23 7.02 5.32
N ASN A 7 12.40 6.75 5.91
CA ASN A 7 12.47 6.00 7.17
C ASN A 7 11.72 6.71 8.30
N THR A 8 11.83 8.04 8.41
CA THR A 8 11.06 8.83 9.38
C THR A 8 9.56 8.74 9.11
N GLY A 9 9.13 8.77 7.84
CA GLY A 9 7.74 8.58 7.45
C GLY A 9 7.21 7.20 7.80
N ILE A 10 7.98 6.14 7.55
CA ILE A 10 7.59 4.75 7.88
C ILE A 10 7.45 4.59 9.40
N ILE A 11 8.48 4.97 10.16
CA ILE A 11 8.45 4.88 11.63
C ILE A 11 7.31 5.73 12.19
N GLY A 12 7.18 6.97 11.72
CA GLY A 12 6.12 7.87 12.15
C GLY A 12 4.72 7.33 11.81
N GLY A 13 4.53 6.78 10.62
CA GLY A 13 3.28 6.11 10.22
C GLY A 13 2.92 4.95 11.13
N VAL A 14 3.90 4.10 11.48
CA VAL A 14 3.71 2.98 12.42
C VAL A 14 3.33 3.50 13.81
N LEU A 15 4.02 4.52 14.33
CA LEU A 15 3.72 5.11 15.64
C LEU A 15 2.32 5.75 15.68
N ILE A 16 1.95 6.50 14.63
CA ILE A 16 0.62 7.10 14.50
C ILE A 16 -0.44 6.00 14.45
N SER A 17 -0.21 4.96 13.65
CA SER A 17 -1.16 3.87 13.49
C SER A 17 -1.33 3.09 14.79
N LEU A 18 -0.24 2.63 15.42
CA LEU A 18 -0.27 1.94 16.72
C LEU A 18 -0.92 2.77 17.82
N GLY A 19 -0.54 4.06 17.92
CA GLY A 19 -1.11 4.97 18.90
C GLY A 19 -2.59 5.26 18.64
N SER A 20 -3.04 5.23 17.39
CA SER A 20 -4.43 5.45 17.00
C SER A 20 -5.30 4.20 17.08
N THR A 21 -4.74 2.99 16.99
CA THR A 21 -5.52 1.74 16.99
C THR A 21 -6.46 1.65 18.19
N TYR A 22 -5.95 1.85 19.41
CA TYR A 22 -6.78 1.70 20.61
C TYR A 22 -7.86 2.79 20.75
N PRO A 23 -7.54 4.11 20.64
CA PRO A 23 -8.56 5.16 20.62
C PRO A 23 -9.60 4.94 19.52
N PHE A 24 -9.16 4.52 18.34
CA PHE A 24 -10.04 4.17 17.23
C PHE A 24 -11.01 3.06 17.62
N LEU A 25 -10.52 1.97 18.23
CA LEU A 25 -11.38 0.88 18.69
C LEU A 25 -12.40 1.33 19.75
N VAL A 26 -12.00 2.20 20.66
CA VAL A 26 -12.86 2.67 21.74
C VAL A 26 -13.95 3.61 21.21
N ILE A 27 -13.61 4.52 20.31
CA ILE A 27 -14.53 5.56 19.83
C ILE A 27 -15.43 5.04 18.71
N VAL A 28 -14.87 4.25 17.79
CA VAL A 28 -15.52 3.90 16.54
C VAL A 28 -16.28 2.59 16.64
N MET A 29 -15.73 1.57 17.31
CA MET A 29 -16.41 0.26 17.38
C MET A 29 -17.79 0.27 18.06
N PRO A 30 -18.08 1.10 19.08
CA PRO A 30 -19.44 1.22 19.62
C PRO A 30 -20.47 1.72 18.61
N LEU A 31 -20.06 2.60 17.69
CA LEU A 31 -20.94 3.11 16.62
C LEU A 31 -21.21 2.05 15.56
N LEU A 32 -20.31 1.08 15.50
CA LEU A 32 -20.24 0.04 14.49
C LEU A 32 -20.89 -1.28 14.97
N MET A 33 -20.94 -1.51 16.28
CA MET A 33 -21.41 -2.77 16.86
C MET A 33 -22.19 -2.50 18.15
N ALA A 34 -23.48 -2.84 18.14
CA ALA A 34 -24.39 -2.61 19.27
C ALA A 34 -23.95 -3.30 20.57
N ASN A 35 -23.29 -4.46 20.46
CA ASN A 35 -22.77 -5.25 21.60
C ASN A 35 -21.24 -5.13 21.75
N TRP A 36 -20.63 -4.02 21.32
CA TRP A 36 -19.19 -3.83 21.49
C TRP A 36 -18.84 -3.74 22.97
N GLN A 37 -18.09 -4.71 23.45
CA GLN A 37 -17.40 -4.61 24.72
C GLN A 37 -15.97 -4.16 24.45
N ARG A 38 -15.55 -3.08 25.12
CA ARG A 38 -14.17 -2.61 25.05
C ARG A 38 -13.21 -3.73 25.47
N PRO A 39 -12.04 -3.88 24.81
CA PRO A 39 -11.08 -4.94 25.14
C PRO A 39 -10.58 -4.90 26.58
N ILE A 40 -10.60 -3.71 27.20
CA ILE A 40 -10.08 -3.48 28.55
C ILE A 40 -11.19 -2.84 29.37
N GLN A 41 -11.75 -3.59 30.31
CA GLN A 41 -12.87 -3.15 31.12
C GLN A 41 -12.47 -2.35 32.36
N ASN A 42 -11.23 -2.48 32.83
CA ASN A 42 -10.71 -1.71 33.96
C ASN A 42 -10.45 -0.25 33.56
N GLU A 43 -11.16 0.69 34.19
CA GLU A 43 -11.10 2.12 33.86
C GLU A 43 -9.71 2.74 34.02
N VAL A 44 -8.94 2.30 35.03
CA VAL A 44 -7.59 2.81 35.28
C VAL A 44 -6.66 2.40 34.15
N VAL A 45 -6.72 1.12 33.76
CA VAL A 45 -5.90 0.57 32.66
C VAL A 45 -6.33 1.15 31.31
N HIS A 46 -7.64 1.31 31.10
CA HIS A 46 -8.21 1.95 29.91
C HIS A 46 -7.68 3.38 29.74
N THR A 47 -7.78 4.19 30.79
CA THR A 47 -7.30 5.58 30.79
C THR A 47 -5.78 5.63 30.59
N ALA A 48 -5.02 4.76 31.26
CA ALA A 48 -3.58 4.67 31.08
C ALA A 48 -3.18 4.37 29.63
N ILE A 49 -3.88 3.47 28.96
CA ILE A 49 -3.60 3.12 27.56
C ILE A 49 -3.98 4.26 26.62
N LEU A 50 -5.09 4.96 26.85
CA LEU A 50 -5.42 6.17 26.08
C LEU A 50 -4.34 7.25 26.23
N MET A 51 -3.82 7.46 27.44
CA MET A 51 -2.72 8.39 27.70
C MET A 51 -1.43 7.96 26.96
N ILE A 52 -1.08 6.67 27.00
CA ILE A 52 0.09 6.14 26.27
C ILE A 52 -0.10 6.30 24.76
N SER A 53 -1.29 5.97 24.24
CA SER A 53 -1.66 6.15 22.83
C SER A 53 -1.50 7.60 22.39
N ALA A 54 -2.00 8.56 23.17
CA ALA A 54 -1.84 9.99 22.90
C ALA A 54 -0.36 10.42 22.97
N ALA A 55 0.39 9.92 23.96
CA ALA A 55 1.81 10.21 24.13
C ALA A 55 2.67 9.68 22.97
N ILE A 56 2.25 8.61 22.30
CA ILE A 56 2.94 8.06 21.12
C ILE A 56 2.48 8.77 19.84
N ALA A 57 1.17 8.88 19.62
CA ALA A 57 0.60 9.37 18.37
C ALA A 57 0.79 10.89 18.20
N LEU A 58 0.52 11.70 19.21
CA LEU A 58 0.54 13.16 19.07
C LEU A 58 1.93 13.70 18.70
N PRO A 59 3.04 13.28 19.35
CA PRO A 59 4.36 13.72 18.93
C PRO A 59 4.70 13.30 17.50
N ALA A 60 4.30 12.09 17.09
CA ALA A 60 4.50 11.62 15.73
C ALA A 60 3.70 12.49 14.74
N VAL A 61 2.43 12.77 14.99
CA VAL A 61 1.61 13.64 14.13
C VAL A 61 2.22 15.05 14.02
N PHE A 62 2.57 15.70 15.13
CA PHE A 62 2.99 17.10 15.11
C PHE A 62 4.45 17.34 14.71
N VAL A 63 5.31 16.32 14.77
CA VAL A 63 6.76 16.52 14.58
C VAL A 63 7.32 15.75 13.39
N LEU A 64 6.60 14.81 12.78
CA LEU A 64 7.14 13.94 11.72
C LEU A 64 7.73 14.70 10.52
N GLY A 65 7.04 15.71 9.99
CA GLY A 65 7.55 16.51 8.88
C GLY A 65 8.79 17.33 9.26
N ALA A 66 8.80 17.86 10.48
CA ALA A 66 9.94 18.56 11.05
C ALA A 66 11.15 17.63 11.27
N GLN A 67 10.95 16.46 11.86
CA GLN A 67 11.98 15.44 12.08
C GLN A 67 12.56 14.95 10.76
N ALA A 68 11.71 14.70 9.75
CA ALA A 68 12.15 14.26 8.43
C ALA A 68 13.12 15.29 7.81
N ALA A 69 12.77 16.58 7.83
CA ALA A 69 13.63 17.65 7.35
C ALA A 69 14.92 17.79 8.20
N ARG A 70 14.84 17.59 9.53
CA ARG A 70 16.01 17.67 10.42
C ARG A 70 17.00 16.54 10.17
N HIS A 71 16.54 15.29 10.14
CA HIS A 71 17.37 14.10 9.91
C HIS A 71 17.96 14.08 8.50
N ALA A 72 17.19 14.54 7.52
CA ALA A 72 17.64 14.66 6.14
C ALA A 72 18.62 15.83 5.91
N ARG A 73 18.92 16.65 6.94
CA ARG A 73 19.83 17.81 6.91
C ARG A 73 19.51 18.76 5.76
N VAL A 74 18.22 19.06 5.61
CA VAL A 74 17.72 19.80 4.45
C VAL A 74 17.79 21.30 4.69
N HIS A 75 18.12 22.04 3.63
CA HIS A 75 18.29 23.49 3.64
C HIS A 75 17.38 24.12 2.59
N GLY A 76 16.65 25.17 2.97
CA GLY A 76 15.72 25.86 2.08
C GLY A 76 14.29 25.30 2.12
N TRP A 77 13.35 26.14 1.69
CA TRP A 77 11.91 25.86 1.75
C TRP A 77 11.51 24.65 0.91
N THR A 78 11.97 24.61 -0.34
CA THR A 78 11.59 23.60 -1.34
C THR A 78 12.07 22.21 -0.97
N GLU A 79 13.34 22.08 -0.58
CA GLU A 79 13.89 20.80 -0.18
C GLU A 79 13.27 20.34 1.16
N GLY A 80 13.05 21.27 2.12
CA GLY A 80 12.33 20.96 3.35
C GLY A 80 10.93 20.39 3.07
N ALA A 81 10.19 21.04 2.15
CA ALA A 81 8.87 20.59 1.72
C ALA A 81 8.92 19.19 1.10
N LYS A 82 9.89 18.90 0.23
CA LYS A 82 10.05 17.57 -0.38
C LYS A 82 10.30 16.47 0.64
N ALA A 83 11.16 16.71 1.64
CA ALA A 83 11.39 15.74 2.71
C ALA A 83 10.14 15.51 3.57
N GLY A 84 9.43 16.59 3.93
CA GLY A 84 8.18 16.52 4.66
C GLY A 84 7.09 15.78 3.89
N LEU A 85 6.94 16.08 2.59
CA LEU A 85 5.98 15.43 1.69
C LEU A 85 6.27 13.94 1.57
N LEU A 86 7.53 13.54 1.31
CA LEU A 86 7.91 12.13 1.24
C LEU A 86 7.56 11.40 2.53
N ALA A 87 7.96 11.94 3.68
CA ALA A 87 7.66 11.33 4.97
C ALA A 87 6.15 11.23 5.19
N GLY A 88 5.40 12.27 4.79
CA GLY A 88 3.96 12.31 4.92
C GLY A 88 3.22 11.30 4.03
N VAL A 89 3.64 11.13 2.78
CA VAL A 89 3.06 10.12 1.87
C VAL A 89 3.22 8.72 2.46
N PHE A 90 4.40 8.35 2.96
CA PHE A 90 4.60 7.04 3.59
C PHE A 90 3.81 6.88 4.89
N ALA A 91 3.79 7.90 5.74
CA ALA A 91 3.03 7.86 6.98
C ALA A 91 1.51 7.74 6.72
N GLY A 92 1.01 8.52 5.76
CA GLY A 92 -0.39 8.50 5.32
C GLY A 92 -0.78 7.17 4.68
N LEU A 93 0.10 6.56 3.88
CA LEU A 93 -0.13 5.23 3.30
C LEU A 93 -0.28 4.16 4.39
N ILE A 94 0.65 4.12 5.35
CA ILE A 94 0.60 3.16 6.47
C ILE A 94 -0.67 3.38 7.30
N PHE A 95 -0.99 4.63 7.63
CA PHE A 95 -2.19 4.97 8.39
C PHE A 95 -3.49 4.61 7.65
N TYR A 96 -3.52 4.83 6.32
CA TYR A 96 -4.65 4.44 5.49
C TYR A 96 -4.87 2.93 5.54
N ILE A 97 -3.83 2.13 5.28
CA ILE A 97 -3.91 0.67 5.22
C ILE A 97 -4.29 0.09 6.59
N THR A 98 -3.71 0.60 7.68
CA THR A 98 -3.88 -0.02 9.00
C THR A 98 -5.12 0.44 9.76
N ILE A 99 -5.65 1.63 9.47
CA ILE A 99 -6.76 2.23 10.24
C ILE A 99 -7.95 2.56 9.34
N ILE A 100 -7.75 3.39 8.31
CA ILE A 100 -8.86 3.94 7.51
C ILE A 100 -9.53 2.86 6.66
N MET A 101 -8.73 2.03 6.01
CA MET A 101 -9.25 0.99 5.13
C MET A 101 -10.05 -0.08 5.91
N PRO A 102 -9.54 -0.65 7.02
CA PRO A 102 -10.31 -1.57 7.86
C PRO A 102 -11.59 -0.93 8.41
N PHE A 103 -11.53 0.36 8.77
CA PHE A 103 -12.72 1.11 9.17
C PHE A 103 -13.79 1.13 8.08
N VAL A 104 -13.39 1.47 6.85
CA VAL A 104 -14.34 1.56 5.73
C VAL A 104 -14.93 0.19 5.42
N SER A 105 -14.11 -0.87 5.45
CA SER A 105 -14.59 -2.24 5.30
C SER A 105 -15.63 -2.57 6.36
N LEU A 106 -15.32 -2.38 7.65
CA LEU A 106 -16.25 -2.67 8.76
C LEU A 106 -17.57 -1.89 8.66
N ARG A 107 -17.51 -0.62 8.24
CA ARG A 107 -18.69 0.20 8.00
C ARG A 107 -19.52 -0.32 6.84
N ALA A 108 -18.88 -0.79 5.77
CA ALA A 108 -19.57 -1.42 4.66
C ALA A 108 -20.29 -2.69 5.14
N TYR A 109 -19.61 -3.56 5.89
CA TYR A 109 -20.20 -4.78 6.47
C TYR A 109 -21.45 -4.53 7.29
N GLN A 110 -21.48 -3.51 8.15
CA GLN A 110 -22.69 -3.19 8.92
C GLN A 110 -23.89 -2.81 8.08
N THR A 111 -23.66 -2.29 6.88
CA THR A 111 -24.76 -1.91 5.99
C THR A 111 -25.51 -3.15 5.49
N ILE A 112 -24.81 -4.28 5.39
CA ILE A 112 -25.35 -5.54 4.84
C ILE A 112 -25.57 -6.62 5.91
N SER A 113 -24.88 -6.53 7.06
CA SER A 113 -24.93 -7.57 8.09
C SER A 113 -26.32 -7.87 8.67
N PRO A 114 -27.25 -6.89 8.82
CA PRO A 114 -28.61 -7.19 9.28
C PRO A 114 -29.41 -8.05 8.29
N TYR A 115 -29.02 -8.07 7.02
CA TYR A 115 -29.71 -8.81 5.96
C TYR A 115 -29.19 -10.24 5.84
N TYR A 116 -28.08 -10.58 6.48
CA TYR A 116 -27.55 -11.94 6.54
C TYR A 116 -28.49 -12.94 7.20
N THR A 117 -29.30 -12.50 8.17
CA THR A 117 -30.30 -13.34 8.83
C THR A 117 -31.62 -13.48 8.07
N HIS A 118 -31.75 -12.77 6.93
CA HIS A 118 -32.96 -12.71 6.11
C HIS A 118 -32.72 -13.21 4.68
N ILE A 119 -31.59 -13.91 4.46
CA ILE A 119 -31.22 -14.52 3.19
C ILE A 119 -32.30 -15.55 2.82
N GLY A 120 -33.17 -15.22 1.86
CA GLY A 120 -34.22 -16.11 1.34
C GLY A 120 -35.64 -15.52 1.32
N ASN A 121 -35.94 -14.50 2.13
CA ASN A 121 -37.33 -14.07 2.35
C ASN A 121 -37.79 -12.87 1.50
N ASP A 122 -36.89 -12.01 1.03
CA ASP A 122 -37.18 -10.95 0.04
C ASP A 122 -35.87 -10.40 -0.56
N TYR A 123 -35.48 -10.95 -1.72
CA TYR A 123 -34.21 -10.60 -2.36
C TYR A 123 -34.22 -9.18 -2.95
N ALA A 124 -35.39 -8.68 -3.36
CA ALA A 124 -35.53 -7.35 -3.96
C ALA A 124 -35.32 -6.22 -2.93
N ALA A 125 -35.72 -6.46 -1.68
CA ALA A 125 -35.50 -5.52 -0.58
C ALA A 125 -34.01 -5.31 -0.23
N ILE A 126 -33.13 -6.21 -0.65
CA ILE A 126 -31.69 -6.20 -0.30
C ILE A 126 -30.88 -5.34 -1.29
N PHE A 127 -31.35 -5.17 -2.53
CA PHE A 127 -30.61 -4.47 -3.59
C PHE A 127 -30.13 -3.05 -3.21
N PRO A 128 -30.94 -2.17 -2.61
CA PRO A 128 -30.47 -0.83 -2.22
C PRO A 128 -29.34 -0.87 -1.19
N HIS A 129 -29.28 -1.91 -0.36
CA HIS A 129 -28.25 -2.09 0.66
C HIS A 129 -26.95 -2.64 0.07
N LEU A 130 -27.05 -3.52 -0.93
CA LEU A 130 -25.92 -3.97 -1.73
C LEU A 130 -25.32 -2.83 -2.56
N ASP A 131 -26.14 -1.98 -3.18
CA ASP A 131 -25.65 -0.79 -3.87
C ASP A 131 -24.93 0.17 -2.93
N ARG A 132 -25.49 0.36 -1.72
CA ARG A 132 -24.84 1.17 -0.68
C ARG A 132 -23.52 0.56 -0.21
N TYR A 133 -23.42 -0.76 -0.10
CA TYR A 133 -22.19 -1.48 0.19
C TYR A 133 -21.12 -1.23 -0.88
N GLY A 134 -21.46 -1.42 -2.16
CA GLY A 134 -20.57 -1.12 -3.28
C GLY A 134 -20.14 0.35 -3.32
N ALA A 135 -21.06 1.27 -3.05
CA ALA A 135 -20.78 2.70 -2.99
C ALA A 135 -19.82 3.09 -1.86
N ILE A 136 -19.85 2.42 -0.71
CA ILE A 136 -18.90 2.66 0.40
C ILE A 136 -17.48 2.24 -0.02
N PHE A 137 -17.31 1.09 -0.66
CA PHE A 137 -16.01 0.66 -1.20
C PHE A 137 -15.52 1.56 -2.33
N LYS A 138 -16.41 2.06 -3.19
CA LYS A 138 -16.06 3.06 -4.20
C LYS A 138 -15.58 4.37 -3.57
N ARG A 139 -16.19 4.79 -2.45
CA ARG A 139 -15.77 5.97 -1.67
C ARG A 139 -14.46 5.75 -0.93
N SER A 140 -14.12 4.51 -0.55
CA SER A 140 -12.87 4.20 0.17
C SER A 140 -11.64 4.61 -0.63
N SER A 141 -11.65 4.40 -1.94
CA SER A 141 -10.55 4.78 -2.82
C SER A 141 -10.31 6.30 -2.85
N TYR A 142 -11.37 7.12 -2.83
CA TYR A 142 -11.23 8.57 -2.68
C TYR A 142 -10.67 8.96 -1.31
N LEU A 143 -10.99 8.21 -0.26
CA LEU A 143 -10.42 8.44 1.08
C LEU A 143 -8.91 8.19 1.09
N MET A 144 -8.39 7.25 0.30
CA MET A 144 -6.94 7.06 0.15
C MET A 144 -6.28 8.33 -0.38
N GLU A 145 -6.80 8.89 -1.49
CA GLU A 145 -6.28 10.10 -2.11
C GLU A 145 -6.33 11.30 -1.15
N ILE A 146 -7.47 11.48 -0.49
CA ILE A 146 -7.65 12.56 0.49
C ILE A 146 -6.67 12.40 1.66
N THR A 147 -6.50 11.18 2.18
CA THR A 147 -5.57 10.89 3.29
C THR A 147 -4.14 11.21 2.88
N LEU A 148 -3.72 10.75 1.70
CA LEU A 148 -2.38 11.01 1.17
C LEU A 148 -2.16 12.50 0.91
N ALA A 149 -3.15 13.21 0.36
CA ALA A 149 -3.07 14.64 0.10
C ALA A 149 -2.96 15.45 1.40
N ILE A 150 -3.81 15.18 2.40
CA ILE A 150 -3.76 15.85 3.70
C ILE A 150 -2.42 15.58 4.39
N ALA A 151 -1.98 14.33 4.42
CA ALA A 151 -0.69 13.93 4.97
C ALA A 151 0.48 14.66 4.27
N ALA A 152 0.50 14.64 2.93
CA ALA A 152 1.52 15.29 2.12
C ALA A 152 1.60 16.80 2.38
N VAL A 153 0.46 17.49 2.41
CA VAL A 153 0.39 18.94 2.65
C VAL A 153 0.82 19.26 4.08
N PHE A 154 0.23 18.59 5.07
CA PHE A 154 0.47 18.88 6.48
C PHE A 154 1.94 18.69 6.86
N TRP A 155 2.53 17.54 6.53
CA TRP A 155 3.94 17.26 6.84
C TRP A 155 4.91 17.96 5.88
N GLY A 156 4.48 18.23 4.64
CA GLY A 156 5.20 19.08 3.70
C GLY A 156 5.41 20.49 4.25
N MET A 157 4.37 21.12 4.79
CA MET A 157 4.46 22.45 5.41
C MET A 157 5.40 22.46 6.63
N GLN A 158 5.31 21.45 7.50
CA GLN A 158 6.23 21.31 8.64
C GLN A 158 7.70 21.18 8.19
N GLY A 159 7.94 20.36 7.16
CA GLY A 159 9.27 20.18 6.58
C GLY A 159 9.80 21.47 5.95
N ALA A 160 8.94 22.21 5.24
CA ALA A 160 9.27 23.49 4.61
C ALA A 160 9.68 24.54 5.65
N LEU A 161 8.94 24.64 6.75
CA LEU A 161 9.22 25.57 7.85
C LEU A 161 10.58 25.30 8.50
N VAL A 162 10.93 24.03 8.72
CA VAL A 162 12.26 23.65 9.24
C VAL A 162 13.37 23.92 8.22
N GLY A 163 13.15 23.58 6.95
CA GLY A 163 14.11 23.84 5.88
C GLY A 163 14.41 25.33 5.71
N TRP A 164 13.39 26.17 5.81
CA TRP A 164 13.52 27.62 5.78
C TRP A 164 14.33 28.18 6.93
N ARG A 165 14.08 27.74 8.17
CA ARG A 165 14.88 28.13 9.34
C ARG A 165 16.36 27.77 9.20
N ARG A 166 16.69 26.75 8.40
CA ARG A 166 18.07 26.30 8.14
C ARG A 166 18.70 26.91 6.89
N ARG A 167 18.05 27.84 6.19
CA ARG A 167 18.53 28.39 4.91
C ARG A 167 19.94 29.02 4.96
N HIS A 168 20.39 29.45 6.13
CA HIS A 168 21.69 30.10 6.33
C HIS A 168 22.83 29.13 6.62
N VAL A 169 22.54 27.85 6.85
CA VAL A 169 23.59 26.84 7.07
C VAL A 169 24.14 26.42 5.71
N GLY A 170 25.46 26.51 5.55
CA GLY A 170 26.15 26.16 4.31
C GLY A 170 25.87 24.72 3.90
N VAL A 171 25.54 24.50 2.63
CA VAL A 171 25.38 23.15 2.06
C VAL A 171 26.77 22.53 1.93
N GLU A 172 26.97 21.33 2.48
CA GLU A 172 28.15 20.51 2.20
C GLU A 172 28.27 20.31 0.69
N LYS A 173 29.19 21.04 0.05
CA LYS A 173 29.45 20.91 -1.38
C LYS A 173 30.12 19.56 -1.63
N ARG A 174 29.64 18.83 -2.65
CA ARG A 174 30.32 17.63 -3.13
C ARG A 174 31.77 17.99 -3.48
N PRO A 175 32.75 17.14 -3.15
CA PRO A 175 34.14 17.39 -3.53
C PRO A 175 34.23 17.57 -5.05
N SER A 176 35.06 18.50 -5.51
CA SER A 176 35.24 18.81 -6.94
C SER A 176 36.12 17.76 -7.64
N LEU A 177 35.96 17.59 -8.96
CA LEU A 177 36.65 16.52 -9.75
C LEU A 177 38.17 16.59 -9.58
N TYR A 178 38.65 17.81 -9.40
CA TYR A 178 40.02 18.15 -9.05
C TYR A 178 40.45 17.60 -7.67
N HIS A 179 39.59 17.71 -6.64
CA HIS A 179 39.86 17.16 -5.32
C HIS A 179 39.94 15.61 -5.34
N LEU A 180 39.12 14.97 -6.18
CA LEU A 180 39.13 13.52 -6.43
C LEU A 180 40.44 13.03 -7.06
N TYR A 181 41.03 13.84 -7.95
CA TYR A 181 42.28 13.50 -8.62
C TYR A 181 43.45 13.35 -7.62
N HIS A 182 43.42 14.13 -6.53
CA HIS A 182 44.44 14.09 -5.48
C HIS A 182 44.13 13.16 -4.30
N THR A 183 42.91 12.64 -4.18
CA THR A 183 42.53 11.73 -3.08
C THR A 183 42.53 10.26 -3.52
N ARG A 184 43.06 9.37 -2.66
CA ARG A 184 43.08 7.91 -2.89
C ARG A 184 41.70 7.24 -2.74
N HIS A 185 40.65 7.98 -2.38
CA HIS A 185 39.33 7.44 -2.06
C HIS A 185 38.25 7.93 -3.03
N PRO A 186 38.16 7.34 -4.24
CA PRO A 186 37.18 7.75 -5.25
C PRO A 186 35.72 7.58 -4.82
N ARG A 187 35.47 6.77 -3.78
CA ARG A 187 34.15 6.52 -3.20
C ARG A 187 33.57 7.74 -2.46
N GLU A 188 34.38 8.70 -2.07
CA GLU A 188 33.91 9.89 -1.34
C GLU A 188 33.06 10.83 -2.20
N TRP A 189 33.28 10.82 -3.51
CA TRP A 189 32.46 11.56 -4.47
C TRP A 189 30.99 11.14 -4.45
N PHE A 190 30.75 9.86 -4.20
CA PHE A 190 29.43 9.27 -4.20
C PHE A 190 28.84 9.17 -2.79
N LYS A 191 29.56 9.64 -1.74
CA LYS A 191 29.00 9.73 -0.39
C LYS A 191 27.80 10.66 -0.43
N GLY A 192 26.64 10.14 -0.04
CA GLY A 192 25.38 10.88 -0.05
C GLY A 192 24.63 10.85 -1.38
N ASP A 193 25.08 10.09 -2.39
CA ASP A 193 24.27 9.88 -3.59
C ASP A 193 23.09 8.94 -3.29
N GLU A 194 21.88 9.48 -3.45
CA GLU A 194 20.62 8.78 -3.21
C GLU A 194 19.96 8.32 -4.51
N SER A 195 20.69 8.29 -5.63
CA SER A 195 20.16 7.89 -6.94
C SER A 195 19.41 6.56 -6.89
N ALA A 196 19.93 5.59 -6.12
CA ALA A 196 19.33 4.27 -5.98
C ALA A 196 18.01 4.28 -5.22
N VAL A 197 17.96 5.03 -4.12
CA VAL A 197 16.73 5.20 -3.32
C VAL A 197 15.71 5.95 -4.14
N ARG A 198 16.10 7.04 -4.82
CA ARG A 198 15.22 7.83 -5.69
C ARG A 198 14.64 6.99 -6.83
N ALA A 199 15.46 6.19 -7.50
CA ALA A 199 15.00 5.31 -8.58
C ALA A 199 14.02 4.25 -8.06
N GLY A 200 14.34 3.61 -6.94
CA GLY A 200 13.44 2.65 -6.30
C GLY A 200 12.11 3.28 -5.88
N LEU A 201 12.15 4.49 -5.33
CA LEU A 201 10.96 5.25 -4.93
C LEU A 201 10.10 5.66 -6.14
N LEU A 202 10.72 6.16 -7.21
CA LEU A 202 10.01 6.58 -8.42
C LEU A 202 9.33 5.40 -9.11
N VAL A 203 10.04 4.28 -9.28
CA VAL A 203 9.47 3.08 -9.90
C VAL A 203 8.43 2.44 -8.98
N GLY A 204 8.74 2.31 -7.69
CA GLY A 204 7.82 1.72 -6.71
C GLY A 204 6.52 2.50 -6.56
N LEU A 205 6.58 3.83 -6.37
CA LEU A 205 5.38 4.66 -6.29
C LEU A 205 4.68 4.79 -7.64
N GLY A 206 5.43 4.96 -8.73
CA GLY A 206 4.83 5.07 -10.06
C GLY A 206 4.03 3.83 -10.44
N LEU A 207 4.59 2.66 -10.19
CA LEU A 207 3.92 1.38 -10.44
C LEU A 207 2.83 1.08 -9.40
N GLY A 208 3.06 1.40 -8.13
CA GLY A 208 2.03 1.30 -7.08
C GLY A 208 0.80 2.15 -7.37
N LEU A 209 0.99 3.39 -7.82
CA LEU A 209 -0.09 4.28 -8.26
C LEU A 209 -0.78 3.74 -9.52
N LEU A 210 -0.03 3.21 -10.49
CA LEU A 210 -0.62 2.55 -11.67
C LEU A 210 -1.54 1.40 -11.25
N LEU A 211 -1.08 0.55 -10.32
CA LEU A 211 -1.88 -0.56 -9.77
C LEU A 211 -3.11 -0.06 -9.02
N ALA A 212 -2.98 0.99 -8.22
CA ALA A 212 -4.10 1.60 -7.52
C ALA A 212 -5.14 2.16 -8.50
N ILE A 213 -4.72 2.84 -9.56
CA ILE A 213 -5.60 3.37 -10.62
C ILE A 213 -6.28 2.23 -11.40
N LEU A 214 -5.54 1.17 -11.71
CA LEU A 214 -6.08 -0.02 -12.37
C LEU A 214 -7.14 -0.69 -11.51
N ALA A 215 -6.85 -0.91 -10.24
CA ALA A 215 -7.79 -1.49 -9.30
C ALA A 215 -8.99 -0.57 -9.04
N PHE A 216 -8.80 0.75 -9.03
CA PHE A 216 -9.89 1.72 -8.98
C PHE A 216 -10.81 1.58 -10.20
N SER A 217 -10.23 1.48 -11.39
CA SER A 217 -10.97 1.31 -12.64
C SER A 217 -11.75 -0.02 -12.66
N THR A 218 -11.13 -1.13 -12.22
CA THR A 218 -11.81 -2.43 -12.15
C THR A 218 -12.86 -2.47 -11.06
N ILE A 219 -12.58 -1.96 -9.85
CA ILE A 219 -13.55 -1.91 -8.75
C ILE A 219 -14.73 -1.03 -9.16
N ILE A 220 -14.52 0.15 -9.74
CA ILE A 220 -15.60 1.05 -10.17
C ILE A 220 -16.48 0.44 -11.25
N GLN A 221 -15.89 -0.27 -12.20
CA GLN A 221 -16.65 -0.88 -13.29
C GLN A 221 -17.38 -2.13 -12.84
N ALA A 222 -16.81 -2.86 -11.88
CA ALA A 222 -17.43 -4.03 -11.30
C ALA A 222 -18.27 -3.69 -10.03
N SER A 223 -18.52 -2.40 -9.74
CA SER A 223 -18.96 -1.95 -8.39
C SER A 223 -20.45 -2.10 -8.09
N SER A 224 -21.25 -2.74 -8.94
CA SER A 224 -22.55 -3.22 -8.49
C SER A 224 -22.36 -4.63 -7.92
N PRO A 225 -22.46 -4.84 -6.59
CA PRO A 225 -22.50 -6.20 -6.05
C PRO A 225 -23.62 -7.02 -6.69
N ILE A 226 -24.67 -6.35 -7.15
CA ILE A 226 -25.78 -6.95 -7.89
C ILE A 226 -25.29 -7.55 -9.21
N GLU A 227 -24.45 -6.86 -9.97
CA GLU A 227 -23.86 -7.41 -11.21
C GLU A 227 -22.99 -8.64 -10.93
N TRP A 228 -22.22 -8.65 -9.83
CA TRP A 228 -21.44 -9.83 -9.44
C TRP A 228 -22.34 -11.02 -9.08
N ILE A 229 -23.42 -10.76 -8.35
CA ILE A 229 -24.34 -11.84 -7.98
C ILE A 229 -25.13 -12.33 -9.19
N GLN A 230 -25.60 -11.43 -10.06
CA GLN A 230 -26.30 -11.77 -11.29
C GLN A 230 -25.39 -12.45 -12.33
N ALA A 231 -24.10 -12.13 -12.36
CA ALA A 231 -23.13 -12.79 -13.22
C ALA A 231 -22.87 -14.25 -12.81
N VAL A 232 -23.16 -14.63 -11.57
CA VAL A 232 -23.21 -16.04 -11.16
C VAL A 232 -24.58 -16.62 -11.53
N GLY A 233 -24.77 -16.82 -12.83
CA GLY A 233 -25.88 -17.60 -13.39
C GLY A 233 -25.34 -18.90 -13.97
N VAL A 234 -25.84 -20.04 -13.50
CA VAL A 234 -25.53 -21.36 -14.10
C VAL A 234 -26.44 -21.54 -15.30
N SER A 235 -25.89 -21.54 -16.52
CA SER A 235 -26.60 -22.12 -17.66
C SER A 235 -26.31 -23.63 -17.70
N GLU A 236 -27.11 -24.42 -18.40
CA GLU A 236 -26.91 -25.89 -18.55
C GLU A 236 -25.53 -26.28 -19.11
N GLN A 237 -24.71 -25.31 -19.53
CA GLN A 237 -23.36 -25.48 -20.08
C GLN A 237 -22.23 -25.01 -19.15
N GLY A 238 -22.55 -24.59 -17.92
CA GLY A 238 -21.58 -24.11 -16.92
C GLY A 238 -21.78 -22.64 -16.51
N VAL A 239 -20.90 -22.15 -15.62
CA VAL A 239 -20.91 -20.75 -15.15
C VAL A 239 -20.58 -19.82 -16.33
N MET A 240 -21.59 -19.16 -16.88
CA MET A 240 -21.39 -18.17 -17.94
C MET A 240 -21.15 -16.79 -17.32
N VAL A 241 -19.89 -16.34 -17.33
CA VAL A 241 -19.55 -14.95 -17.03
C VAL A 241 -20.00 -14.11 -18.23
N SER A 242 -20.95 -13.19 -18.03
CA SER A 242 -21.40 -12.26 -19.06
C SER A 242 -20.21 -11.54 -19.71
N GLU A 243 -20.02 -11.74 -21.03
CA GLU A 243 -18.87 -11.25 -21.81
C GLU A 243 -18.94 -9.75 -22.17
N GLN A 244 -19.97 -9.02 -21.76
CA GLN A 244 -20.08 -7.60 -22.08
C GLN A 244 -19.31 -6.73 -21.08
N GLN A 245 -17.98 -6.89 -21.05
CA GLN A 245 -17.13 -5.87 -20.44
C GLN A 245 -16.86 -4.76 -21.47
N PRO A 246 -17.24 -3.50 -21.21
CA PRO A 246 -16.85 -2.40 -22.08
C PRO A 246 -15.31 -2.36 -22.17
N LEU A 247 -14.78 -2.03 -23.36
CA LEU A 247 -13.36 -1.75 -23.55
C LEU A 247 -12.96 -0.58 -22.66
N THR A 248 -12.27 -0.87 -21.56
CA THR A 248 -11.97 0.15 -20.55
C THR A 248 -10.50 0.50 -20.50
N LEU A 249 -10.21 1.66 -19.91
CA LEU A 249 -8.85 2.10 -19.61
C LEU A 249 -8.07 1.03 -18.82
N ALA A 250 -8.75 0.22 -18.01
CA ALA A 250 -8.13 -0.91 -17.32
C ALA A 250 -7.67 -2.00 -18.29
N ALA A 251 -8.52 -2.40 -19.25
CA ALA A 251 -8.16 -3.42 -20.26
C ALA A 251 -6.91 -3.03 -21.06
N PHE A 252 -6.72 -1.74 -21.35
CA PHE A 252 -5.52 -1.25 -22.03
C PHE A 252 -4.27 -1.18 -21.14
N LEU A 253 -4.44 -0.80 -19.87
CA LEU A 253 -3.33 -0.59 -18.93
C LEU A 253 -2.86 -1.88 -18.22
N TRP A 254 -3.69 -2.93 -18.16
CA TRP A 254 -3.36 -4.22 -17.53
C TRP A 254 -2.13 -4.90 -18.13
N PRO A 255 -2.00 -5.06 -19.47
CA PRO A 255 -0.78 -5.62 -20.06
C PRO A 255 0.47 -4.83 -19.70
N LEU A 256 0.36 -3.49 -19.68
CA LEU A 256 1.46 -2.61 -19.34
C LEU A 256 1.85 -2.73 -17.86
N ALA A 257 0.88 -2.87 -16.96
CA ALA A 257 1.14 -3.13 -15.55
C ALA A 257 1.78 -4.51 -15.31
N ILE A 258 1.34 -5.55 -16.00
CA ILE A 258 1.92 -6.90 -15.91
C ILE A 258 3.37 -6.89 -16.38
N ILE A 259 3.65 -6.31 -17.55
CA ILE A 259 5.02 -6.18 -18.07
C ILE A 259 5.88 -5.36 -17.09
N SER A 260 5.32 -4.28 -16.55
CA SER A 260 6.04 -3.42 -15.62
C SER A 260 6.31 -4.12 -14.28
N LEU A 261 5.40 -4.96 -13.80
CA LEU A 261 5.57 -5.81 -12.62
C LEU A 261 6.63 -6.89 -12.85
N LEU A 262 6.66 -7.50 -14.03
CA LEU A 262 7.66 -8.51 -14.37
C LEU A 262 9.07 -7.92 -14.56
N ALA A 263 9.18 -6.63 -14.90
CA ALA A 263 10.44 -5.98 -15.22
C ALA A 263 10.77 -4.75 -14.34
N PHE A 264 10.16 -4.56 -13.16
CA PHE A 264 10.41 -3.37 -12.33
C PHE A 264 11.89 -3.24 -11.93
N GLY A 265 12.60 -4.35 -11.75
CA GLY A 265 14.04 -4.34 -11.47
C GLY A 265 14.84 -3.66 -12.58
N LEU A 266 14.47 -3.88 -13.85
CA LEU A 266 15.09 -3.23 -15.01
C LEU A 266 14.83 -1.72 -14.99
N PHE A 267 13.57 -1.30 -14.77
CA PHE A 267 13.21 0.11 -14.70
C PHE A 267 13.97 0.85 -13.60
N VAL A 268 14.15 0.23 -12.44
CA VAL A 268 14.96 0.80 -11.35
C VAL A 268 16.40 1.01 -11.81
N VAL A 269 17.01 0.02 -12.47
CA VAL A 269 18.40 0.14 -12.94
C VAL A 269 18.55 1.22 -14.01
N ILE A 270 17.60 1.35 -14.94
CA ILE A 270 17.58 2.39 -15.98
C ILE A 270 17.43 3.78 -15.34
N ALA A 271 16.57 3.93 -14.33
CA ALA A 271 16.34 5.20 -13.64
C ALA A 271 17.53 5.64 -12.76
N MET A 272 18.47 4.74 -12.43
CA MET A 272 19.63 5.05 -11.59
C MET A 272 20.71 5.81 -12.39
N LYS A 273 20.81 7.13 -12.16
CA LYS A 273 21.73 7.97 -12.94
C LYS A 273 23.23 7.83 -12.63
N ASN A 274 23.69 7.39 -11.44
CA ASN A 274 25.12 7.07 -11.14
C ASN A 274 25.29 6.57 -9.68
N PRO A 275 25.07 5.29 -9.35
CA PRO A 275 25.13 4.86 -7.95
C PRO A 275 26.56 4.77 -7.36
N PRO A 276 26.75 4.87 -6.02
CA PRO A 276 28.06 4.70 -5.37
C PRO A 276 28.66 3.30 -5.56
N ASP A 277 27.89 2.27 -5.21
CA ASP A 277 28.28 0.86 -5.32
C ASP A 277 27.36 0.15 -6.31
N LEU A 278 27.89 -0.50 -7.35
CA LEU A 278 27.08 -1.18 -8.37
C LEU A 278 26.07 -2.16 -7.78
N ILE A 279 26.55 -3.09 -6.97
CA ILE A 279 25.75 -4.24 -6.53
C ILE A 279 24.81 -3.83 -5.40
N MET A 280 25.36 -3.19 -4.35
CA MET A 280 24.62 -2.88 -3.13
C MET A 280 23.59 -1.75 -3.31
N SER A 281 23.87 -0.78 -4.17
CA SER A 281 22.89 0.29 -4.44
C SER A 281 21.69 -0.24 -5.25
N ARG A 282 21.92 -1.11 -6.23
CA ARG A 282 20.87 -1.73 -7.03
C ARG A 282 20.02 -2.66 -6.20
N TRP A 283 20.66 -3.49 -5.37
CA TRP A 283 19.98 -4.30 -4.36
C TRP A 283 18.99 -3.44 -3.57
N ARG A 284 19.48 -2.35 -2.97
CA ARG A 284 18.65 -1.43 -2.16
C ARG A 284 17.54 -0.76 -2.95
N GLY A 285 17.79 -0.31 -4.18
CA GLY A 285 16.77 0.35 -5.00
C GLY A 285 15.68 -0.62 -5.46
N ILE A 286 16.06 -1.82 -5.91
CA ILE A 286 15.13 -2.84 -6.41
C ILE A 286 14.31 -3.40 -5.25
N THR A 287 14.94 -3.74 -4.13
CA THR A 287 14.21 -4.20 -2.93
C THR A 287 13.26 -3.15 -2.39
N LEU A 288 13.65 -1.87 -2.37
CA LEU A 288 12.76 -0.79 -1.99
C LEU A 288 11.54 -0.70 -2.90
N ALA A 289 11.73 -0.76 -4.22
CA ALA A 289 10.62 -0.76 -5.17
C ALA A 289 9.69 -1.96 -4.95
N GLY A 290 10.26 -3.16 -4.76
CA GLY A 290 9.51 -4.38 -4.49
C GLY A 290 8.64 -4.31 -3.23
N VAL A 291 9.17 -3.73 -2.14
CA VAL A 291 8.41 -3.49 -0.91
C VAL A 291 7.25 -2.51 -1.16
N ILE A 292 7.50 -1.38 -1.81
CA ILE A 292 6.44 -0.39 -2.10
C ILE A 292 5.35 -1.03 -2.95
N ILE A 293 5.72 -1.69 -4.06
CA ILE A 293 4.78 -2.36 -4.96
C ILE A 293 3.94 -3.40 -4.21
N SER A 294 4.58 -4.21 -3.37
CA SER A 294 3.89 -5.25 -2.60
C SER A 294 2.89 -4.65 -1.62
N VAL A 295 3.22 -3.53 -0.95
CA VAL A 295 2.28 -2.83 -0.07
C VAL A 295 1.03 -2.38 -0.83
N PHE A 296 1.19 -1.85 -2.06
CA PHE A 296 0.03 -1.52 -2.90
C PHE A 296 -0.77 -2.76 -3.30
N ILE A 297 -0.12 -3.84 -3.75
CA ILE A 297 -0.81 -5.10 -4.12
C ILE A 297 -1.59 -5.66 -2.93
N PHE A 298 -0.99 -5.74 -1.76
CA PHE A 298 -1.65 -6.28 -0.57
C PHE A 298 -2.78 -5.39 -0.08
N SER A 299 -2.66 -4.06 -0.20
CA SER A 299 -3.78 -3.15 0.07
C SER A 299 -4.96 -3.40 -0.89
N LEU A 300 -4.69 -3.69 -2.16
CA LEU A 300 -5.74 -4.04 -3.12
C LEU A 300 -6.36 -5.40 -2.82
N LEU A 301 -5.54 -6.40 -2.52
CA LEU A 301 -6.00 -7.75 -2.16
C LEU A 301 -6.83 -7.73 -0.88
N GLU A 302 -6.44 -6.94 0.12
CA GLU A 302 -7.20 -6.74 1.34
C GLU A 302 -8.57 -6.12 1.04
N GLN A 303 -8.63 -5.14 0.13
CA GLN A 303 -9.88 -4.47 -0.24
C GLN A 303 -10.80 -5.45 -0.96
N MET A 304 -10.26 -6.25 -1.87
CA MET A 304 -11.00 -7.29 -2.57
C MET A 304 -11.44 -8.41 -1.61
N ALA A 305 -10.59 -8.83 -0.69
CA ALA A 305 -10.92 -9.87 0.30
C ALA A 305 -12.09 -9.43 1.17
N PHE A 306 -12.06 -8.20 1.70
CA PHE A 306 -13.19 -7.65 2.43
C PHE A 306 -14.42 -7.45 1.56
N PHE A 307 -14.27 -6.97 0.32
CA PHE A 307 -15.40 -6.83 -0.59
C PHE A 307 -16.10 -8.18 -0.85
N ILE A 308 -15.33 -9.20 -1.21
CA ILE A 308 -15.80 -10.55 -1.52
C ILE A 308 -16.41 -11.23 -0.30
N ALA A 309 -15.75 -11.17 0.86
CA ALA A 309 -16.28 -11.79 2.07
C ALA A 309 -17.61 -11.16 2.55
N GLY A 310 -17.90 -9.91 2.18
CA GLY A 310 -19.20 -9.31 2.46
C GLY A 310 -20.31 -9.79 1.53
N ILE A 311 -20.00 -10.05 0.26
CA ILE A 311 -20.99 -10.48 -0.74
C ILE A 311 -21.13 -12.01 -0.81
N SER A 312 -20.20 -12.77 -0.25
CA SER A 312 -20.15 -14.24 -0.37
C SER A 312 -21.43 -14.97 0.06
N PRO A 313 -22.16 -14.57 1.13
CA PRO A 313 -23.42 -15.23 1.48
C PRO A 313 -24.48 -15.10 0.39
N PHE A 314 -24.54 -13.94 -0.29
CA PHE A 314 -25.48 -13.70 -1.38
C PHE A 314 -25.08 -14.42 -2.67
N LEU A 315 -23.76 -14.55 -2.93
CA LEU A 315 -23.26 -15.38 -4.02
C LEU A 315 -23.62 -16.86 -3.80
N MET A 316 -23.43 -17.38 -2.60
CA MET A 316 -23.82 -18.76 -2.25
C MET A 316 -25.32 -18.98 -2.38
N GLN A 317 -26.14 -18.01 -1.94
CA GLN A 317 -27.59 -18.07 -2.12
C GLN A 317 -27.98 -18.21 -3.58
N GLN A 318 -27.39 -17.36 -4.44
CA GLN A 318 -27.66 -17.39 -5.87
C GLN A 318 -27.27 -18.73 -6.51
N VAL A 319 -26.10 -19.28 -6.14
CA VAL A 319 -25.65 -20.60 -6.61
C VAL A 319 -26.66 -21.69 -6.27
N ILE A 320 -27.16 -21.72 -5.03
CA ILE A 320 -28.14 -22.73 -4.57
C ILE A 320 -29.44 -22.60 -5.36
N LEU A 321 -29.95 -21.37 -5.55
CA LEU A 321 -31.16 -21.11 -6.33
C LEU A 321 -31.02 -21.52 -7.80
N THR A 322 -29.84 -21.34 -8.39
CA THR A 322 -29.58 -21.71 -9.80
C THR A 322 -29.27 -23.20 -10.00
N THR A 323 -28.73 -23.89 -8.99
CA THR A 323 -28.31 -25.30 -9.11
C THR A 323 -29.47 -26.27 -8.83
N ASN A 324 -30.34 -25.95 -7.88
CA ASN A 324 -31.37 -26.88 -7.38
C ASN A 324 -32.77 -26.55 -7.93
N THR A 325 -32.91 -26.38 -9.25
CA THR A 325 -34.11 -25.81 -9.88
C THR A 325 -35.42 -26.59 -9.69
N ASN A 326 -35.38 -27.87 -9.31
CA ASN A 326 -36.57 -28.74 -9.32
C ASN A 326 -36.94 -29.38 -7.97
N ASP A 327 -36.14 -29.20 -6.92
CA ASP A 327 -36.40 -29.82 -5.62
C ASP A 327 -36.42 -28.79 -4.49
N MET A 328 -37.63 -28.39 -4.11
CA MET A 328 -37.85 -27.42 -3.04
C MET A 328 -37.32 -27.91 -1.68
N GLN A 329 -37.22 -29.22 -1.45
CA GLN A 329 -36.69 -29.74 -0.19
C GLN A 329 -35.18 -29.59 -0.10
N THR A 330 -34.44 -29.79 -1.19
CA THR A 330 -32.99 -29.57 -1.24
C THR A 330 -32.64 -28.10 -1.16
N ILE A 331 -33.39 -27.22 -1.84
CA ILE A 331 -33.24 -25.76 -1.68
C ILE A 331 -33.38 -25.35 -0.22
N GLN A 332 -34.43 -25.84 0.48
CA GLN A 332 -34.66 -25.49 1.88
C GLN A 332 -33.56 -26.01 2.81
N ALA A 333 -33.06 -27.23 2.59
CA ALA A 333 -31.97 -27.81 3.38
C ALA A 333 -30.65 -27.04 3.18
N ASP A 334 -30.30 -26.71 1.94
CA ASP A 334 -29.08 -25.95 1.62
C ASP A 334 -29.16 -24.51 2.13
N MET A 335 -30.32 -23.85 2.00
CA MET A 335 -30.58 -22.54 2.60
C MET A 335 -30.44 -22.56 4.12
N ALA A 336 -30.94 -23.60 4.79
CA ALA A 336 -30.78 -23.74 6.24
C ALA A 336 -29.31 -23.93 6.65
N SER A 337 -28.52 -24.67 5.85
CA SER A 337 -27.08 -24.84 6.09
C SER A 337 -26.29 -23.54 5.87
N LEU A 338 -26.65 -22.75 4.85
CA LEU A 338 -26.09 -21.44 4.59
C LEU A 338 -26.42 -20.49 5.74
N GLN A 339 -27.66 -20.50 6.22
CA GLN A 339 -28.09 -19.70 7.36
C GLN A 339 -27.31 -20.09 8.64
N ALA A 340 -27.12 -21.38 8.91
CA ALA A 340 -26.32 -21.86 10.04
C ALA A 340 -24.84 -21.45 9.93
N PHE A 341 -24.24 -21.52 8.73
CA PHE A 341 -22.89 -21.02 8.48
C PHE A 341 -22.80 -19.52 8.71
N VAL A 342 -23.72 -18.75 8.14
CA VAL A 342 -23.81 -17.30 8.30
C VAL A 342 -23.99 -16.93 9.77
N ASP A 343 -24.80 -17.66 10.51
CA ASP A 343 -25.02 -17.42 11.93
C ASP A 343 -23.76 -17.74 12.76
N SER A 344 -23.04 -18.81 12.40
CA SER A 344 -21.79 -19.20 13.06
C SER A 344 -20.62 -18.24 12.79
N VAL A 345 -20.59 -17.61 11.61
CA VAL A 345 -19.50 -16.74 11.15
C VAL A 345 -19.81 -15.25 11.41
N PHE A 346 -21.06 -14.84 11.23
CA PHE A 346 -21.47 -13.43 11.18
C PHE A 346 -22.55 -13.02 12.19
N ALA A 347 -23.48 -13.90 12.58
CA ALA A 347 -24.71 -13.47 13.29
C ALA A 347 -24.76 -13.70 14.82
N THR A 348 -23.80 -14.38 15.45
CA THR A 348 -23.85 -14.54 16.91
C THR A 348 -23.67 -13.21 17.66
N GLN A 349 -24.79 -12.72 18.22
CA GLN A 349 -24.84 -11.55 19.10
C GLN A 349 -23.92 -11.66 20.33
N ASN A 350 -23.56 -12.89 20.75
CA ASN A 350 -22.87 -13.15 22.03
C ASN A 350 -21.59 -14.00 21.94
N GLY A 351 -21.12 -14.41 20.76
CA GLY A 351 -19.94 -15.28 20.72
C GLY A 351 -19.40 -15.49 19.33
N HIS A 352 -18.41 -14.68 18.95
CA HIS A 352 -17.12 -15.11 18.40
C HIS A 352 -16.31 -13.84 18.06
N ALA A 353 -15.56 -13.40 19.07
CA ALA A 353 -14.42 -12.50 19.02
C ALA A 353 -13.40 -12.68 17.84
N PRO A 354 -13.14 -13.88 17.26
CA PRO A 354 -12.06 -14.07 16.31
C PRO A 354 -12.17 -13.22 15.06
N LEU A 355 -13.33 -13.18 14.37
CA LEU A 355 -13.47 -12.39 13.13
C LEU A 355 -13.32 -10.88 13.37
N ARG A 356 -13.73 -10.41 14.56
CA ARG A 356 -13.60 -9.01 15.00
C ARG A 356 -12.14 -8.65 15.28
N TYR A 357 -11.41 -9.51 15.99
CA TYR A 357 -9.97 -9.33 16.21
C TYR A 357 -9.18 -9.58 14.92
N PHE A 358 -9.64 -10.48 14.06
CA PHE A 358 -9.04 -10.77 12.76
C PHE A 358 -9.14 -9.56 11.85
N ALA A 359 -10.28 -8.87 11.78
CA ALA A 359 -10.40 -7.61 11.02
C ALA A 359 -9.45 -6.49 11.51
N ILE A 360 -9.03 -6.53 12.78
CA ILE A 360 -8.10 -5.55 13.38
C ILE A 360 -6.63 -5.97 13.21
N ILE A 361 -6.34 -7.26 13.28
CA ILE A 361 -4.98 -7.82 13.21
C ILE A 361 -4.56 -8.11 11.77
N LEU A 362 -5.50 -8.49 10.90
CA LEU A 362 -5.29 -8.83 9.49
C LEU A 362 -4.55 -7.72 8.72
N PRO A 363 -4.88 -6.41 8.86
CA PRO A 363 -4.16 -5.36 8.14
C PRO A 363 -2.67 -5.30 8.52
N TRP A 364 -2.35 -5.57 9.79
CA TRP A 364 -0.97 -5.63 10.27
C TRP A 364 -0.24 -6.87 9.77
N LEU A 365 -0.92 -8.02 9.76
CA LEU A 365 -0.37 -9.26 9.20
C LEU A 365 -0.14 -9.15 7.69
N LEU A 366 -1.06 -8.54 6.96
CA LEU A 366 -0.94 -8.30 5.52
C LEU A 366 0.14 -7.28 5.21
N LEU A 367 0.30 -6.23 6.03
CA LEU A 367 1.43 -5.30 5.89
C LEU A 367 2.77 -5.99 6.13
N LEU A 368 2.86 -6.86 7.14
CA LEU A 368 4.07 -7.67 7.39
C LEU A 368 4.34 -8.63 6.23
N LEU A 369 3.31 -9.32 5.75
CA LEU A 369 3.40 -10.21 4.60
C LEU A 369 3.82 -9.45 3.34
N ALA A 370 3.28 -8.26 3.11
CA ALA A 370 3.65 -7.38 2.00
C ALA A 370 5.13 -6.99 2.04
N VAL A 371 5.66 -6.67 3.22
CA VAL A 371 7.09 -6.38 3.38
C VAL A 371 7.93 -7.61 3.06
N ILE A 372 7.58 -8.78 3.59
CA ILE A 372 8.31 -10.04 3.34
C ILE A 372 8.27 -10.39 1.84
N THR A 373 7.09 -10.41 1.23
CA THR A 373 6.90 -10.69 -0.19
C THR A 373 7.66 -9.67 -1.04
N GLY A 374 7.63 -8.39 -0.70
CA GLY A 374 8.36 -7.35 -1.42
C GLY A 374 9.87 -7.49 -1.32
N LEU A 375 10.39 -7.96 -0.19
CA LEU A 375 11.81 -8.31 -0.05
C LEU A 375 12.18 -9.51 -0.92
N VAL A 376 11.36 -10.56 -0.96
CA VAL A 376 11.59 -11.76 -1.79
C VAL A 376 11.51 -11.43 -3.28
N LEU A 377 10.47 -10.73 -3.72
CA LEU A 377 10.32 -10.28 -5.11
C LEU A 377 11.45 -9.33 -5.51
N GLY A 378 11.82 -8.40 -4.63
CA GLY A 378 12.96 -7.52 -4.82
C GLY A 378 14.28 -8.29 -4.94
N LEU A 379 14.44 -9.38 -4.18
CA LEU A 379 15.61 -10.25 -4.25
C LEU A 379 15.70 -10.93 -5.61
N LEU A 380 14.61 -11.58 -6.04
CA LEU A 380 14.51 -12.26 -7.33
C LEU A 380 14.81 -11.30 -8.49
N GLN A 381 14.20 -10.11 -8.45
CA GLN A 381 14.38 -9.07 -9.47
C GLN A 381 15.80 -8.51 -9.48
N TRP A 382 16.46 -8.44 -8.33
CA TRP A 382 17.87 -8.07 -8.27
C TRP A 382 18.79 -9.16 -8.85
N VAL A 383 18.51 -10.44 -8.57
CA VAL A 383 19.29 -11.55 -9.16
C VAL A 383 19.18 -11.51 -10.69
N ILE A 384 17.97 -11.31 -11.22
CA ILE A 384 17.74 -11.27 -12.67
C ILE A 384 18.29 -9.96 -13.24
N PHE A 385 17.74 -8.81 -12.88
CA PHE A 385 18.05 -7.54 -13.55
C PHE A 385 19.19 -6.76 -12.92
N GLY A 386 19.38 -6.87 -11.60
CA GLY A 386 20.46 -6.18 -10.89
C GLY A 386 21.85 -6.66 -11.30
N LEU A 387 21.99 -7.97 -11.59
CA LEU A 387 23.23 -8.61 -12.04
C LEU A 387 23.41 -8.61 -13.56
N LEU A 388 22.34 -8.73 -14.37
CA LEU A 388 22.44 -8.78 -15.84
C LEU A 388 22.52 -7.40 -16.51
N ALA A 389 21.82 -6.38 -16.00
CA ALA A 389 21.85 -5.03 -16.56
C ALA A 389 23.23 -4.30 -16.63
N PRO A 390 24.22 -4.50 -15.71
CA PRO A 390 25.54 -3.88 -15.86
C PRO A 390 26.32 -4.37 -17.08
N MET A 391 25.99 -5.55 -17.62
CA MET A 391 26.60 -6.04 -18.85
C MET A 391 26.18 -5.19 -20.05
N ALA A 392 24.95 -4.68 -20.05
CA ALA A 392 24.40 -3.86 -21.13
C ALA A 392 24.62 -2.34 -20.96
N HIS A 393 24.68 -1.82 -19.71
CA HIS A 393 24.77 -0.38 -19.45
C HIS A 393 25.89 -0.02 -18.46
N LYS A 394 27.08 0.31 -19.01
CA LYS A 394 28.27 0.73 -18.23
C LYS A 394 28.21 2.22 -17.85
N ARG A 395 28.64 2.57 -16.63
CA ARG A 395 28.61 3.95 -16.12
C ARG A 395 29.64 4.85 -16.82
N PRO A 396 29.42 6.17 -16.88
CA PRO A 396 30.43 7.12 -17.36
C PRO A 396 31.74 7.06 -16.55
N VAL A 397 31.67 6.89 -15.23
CA VAL A 397 32.86 6.82 -14.37
C VAL A 397 33.60 5.48 -14.53
N ASP A 398 32.87 4.37 -14.74
CA ASP A 398 33.50 3.07 -15.04
C ASP A 398 34.11 3.08 -16.45
N LYS A 399 33.46 3.75 -17.41
CA LYS A 399 34.02 4.01 -18.73
C LYS A 399 35.29 4.85 -18.62
N ALA A 400 35.29 5.92 -17.81
CA ALA A 400 36.46 6.76 -17.58
C ALA A 400 37.60 6.03 -16.84
N ALA A 401 37.29 5.17 -15.88
CA ALA A 401 38.28 4.33 -15.19
C ALA A 401 38.86 3.25 -16.10
N MET A 402 38.03 2.62 -16.95
CA MET A 402 38.49 1.71 -18.00
C MET A 402 39.34 2.44 -19.04
N LEU A 403 38.95 3.64 -19.46
CA LEU A 403 39.74 4.50 -20.34
C LEU A 403 41.08 4.86 -19.70
N LYS A 404 41.10 5.23 -18.42
CA LYS A 404 42.34 5.50 -17.67
C LYS A 404 43.25 4.27 -17.59
N LEU A 405 42.68 3.11 -17.29
CA LEU A 405 43.42 1.83 -17.26
C LEU A 405 43.97 1.48 -18.64
N ARG A 406 43.18 1.68 -19.69
CA ARG A 406 43.61 1.52 -21.08
C ARG A 406 44.71 2.51 -21.43
N MET A 407 44.58 3.80 -21.11
CA MET A 407 45.64 4.80 -21.32
C MET A 407 46.93 4.45 -20.57
N SER A 408 46.84 3.83 -19.39
CA SER A 408 48.03 3.41 -18.63
C SER A 408 48.70 2.14 -19.16
N ARG A 409 47.96 1.31 -19.93
CA ARG A 409 48.45 0.02 -20.47
C ARG A 409 48.81 0.11 -21.96
N GLU A 410 48.11 0.96 -22.69
CA GLU A 410 48.17 1.14 -24.15
C GLU A 410 48.08 2.65 -24.48
N PRO A 411 49.10 3.45 -24.12
CA PRO A 411 49.06 4.90 -24.28
C PRO A 411 48.98 5.35 -25.74
N GLU A 412 49.48 4.56 -26.68
CA GLU A 412 49.54 4.90 -28.11
C GLU A 412 48.21 4.73 -28.87
N ASN A 413 47.24 3.99 -28.31
CA ASN A 413 46.02 3.58 -29.03
C ASN A 413 44.71 4.10 -28.43
N THR A 414 44.76 5.00 -27.44
CA THR A 414 43.61 5.25 -26.54
C THR A 414 42.97 6.62 -26.63
N LEU A 415 43.54 7.54 -27.41
CA LEU A 415 42.94 8.84 -27.73
C LEU A 415 42.81 8.97 -29.26
N PRO A 416 41.62 9.35 -29.80
CA PRO A 416 41.52 9.80 -31.18
C PRO A 416 42.21 11.16 -31.39
#